data_AF-A0A1F9P3L5-F1
#
_entry.id   AF-A0A1F9P3L5-F1
#
_cell.length_a   1.000
_cell.length_b   1.000
_cell.length_c   1.000
_cell.angle_alpha   90.00
_cell.angle_beta   90.00
_cell.angle_gamma   90.00
#
_symmetry.space_group_name_H-M   'P 1'
#
loop_
_entity.id
_entity.type
_entity.pdbx_description
1 polymer ?
#
loop_
_entity_poly.entity_id
_entity_poly.type
_entity_poly.pdbx_seq_one_letter_code
_entity_poly.pdbx_strand_id
1 'polypeptide(L)'
;MVSRPAEYRWSSYSDYVDERKSPDWLTTGLVLGYFGKKGFNSYRKFVEELIEQEYENPQNCVIAATILGNEEFVQQITARHIDGKDKDRDLPAVKNLANRPSLDRIIQTVQRIIDNDKLSGKACIYFCHKFSGARLKEIGNRFGIGESAVSQASRRFVSLVQDDKELSKAVEKIKSELNLSRV
;
A
#
# COMPACT_ATOMS: atom_id res chain seq x y z
N MET A 1 0.09 9.03 31.03
CA MET A 1 -0.85 9.60 30.03
C MET A 1 -1.51 10.80 30.70
N VAL A 2 -1.78 11.89 29.96
CA VAL A 2 -2.49 13.07 30.52
C VAL A 2 -3.97 13.02 30.15
N SER A 3 -4.82 13.69 30.93
CA SER A 3 -6.26 13.65 30.73
C SER A 3 -6.75 14.72 29.75
N ARG A 4 -6.04 15.86 29.67
CA ARG A 4 -6.37 16.94 28.72
C ARG A 4 -5.18 17.30 27.83
N PRO A 5 -5.40 17.65 26.55
CA PRO A 5 -4.32 18.10 25.66
C PRO A 5 -3.50 19.27 26.20
N ALA A 6 -4.11 20.16 26.98
CA ALA A 6 -3.44 21.30 27.62
C ALA A 6 -2.43 20.91 28.72
N GLU A 7 -2.61 19.74 29.35
CA GLU A 7 -1.69 19.24 30.39
C GLU A 7 -0.43 18.62 29.79
N TYR A 8 -0.43 18.34 28.48
CA TYR A 8 0.74 17.82 27.80
C TYR A 8 1.72 18.95 27.48
N ARG A 9 2.78 19.08 28.29
CA ARG A 9 3.78 20.17 28.18
C ARG A 9 4.40 20.33 26.78
N TRP A 10 4.51 19.24 26.02
CA TRP A 10 5.08 19.22 24.67
C TRP A 10 4.03 19.42 23.56
N SER A 11 2.77 19.65 23.92
CA SER A 11 1.71 20.02 22.99
C SER A 11 1.76 21.53 22.71
N SER A 12 1.41 21.90 21.48
CA SER A 12 1.10 23.28 21.12
C SER A 12 -0.37 23.64 21.37
N TYR A 13 -1.18 22.73 21.93
CA TYR A 13 -2.62 22.93 22.08
C TYR A 13 -2.97 24.22 22.83
N SER A 14 -2.28 24.53 23.92
CA SER A 14 -2.49 25.77 24.69
C SER A 14 -2.26 27.05 23.87
N ASP A 15 -1.42 27.00 22.82
CA ASP A 15 -1.22 28.11 21.88
C ASP A 15 -2.44 28.28 20.95
N TYR A 16 -3.15 27.21 20.63
CA TYR A 16 -4.36 27.22 19.78
C TYR A 16 -5.64 27.55 20.53
N VAL A 17 -5.61 27.58 21.88
CA VAL A 17 -6.79 27.89 22.70
C VAL A 17 -6.62 29.15 23.55
N ASP A 18 -5.60 29.96 23.26
CA ASP A 18 -5.30 31.23 23.92
C ASP A 18 -5.05 31.10 25.44
N GLU A 19 -4.55 29.95 25.88
CA GLU A 19 -4.17 29.70 27.29
C GLU A 19 -2.72 30.13 27.58
N ARG A 20 -1.92 30.35 26.53
CA ARG A 20 -0.58 30.94 26.61
C ARG A 20 -0.28 31.74 25.35
N LYS A 21 0.63 32.71 25.48
CA LYS A 21 1.15 33.45 24.33
C LYS A 21 1.95 32.50 23.41
N SER A 22 1.55 32.40 22.15
CA SER A 22 2.26 31.63 21.15
C SER A 22 3.69 32.19 20.95
N PRO A 23 4.71 31.32 20.85
CA PRO A 23 6.05 31.73 20.44
C PRO A 23 6.05 32.37 19.04
N ASP A 24 6.99 33.28 18.78
CA ASP A 24 7.05 34.02 17.50
C ASP A 24 7.20 33.13 16.26
N TRP A 25 7.74 31.91 16.43
CA TRP A 25 7.90 30.93 15.35
C TRP A 25 6.63 30.09 15.09
N LEU A 26 5.63 30.12 15.97
CA LEU A 26 4.43 29.30 15.87
C LEU A 26 3.29 30.09 15.24
N THR A 27 2.89 29.70 14.02
CA THR A 27 1.74 30.30 13.33
C THR A 27 0.48 29.46 13.57
N THR A 28 -0.46 29.97 14.35
CA THR A 28 -1.75 29.30 14.62
C THR A 28 -2.85 29.68 13.63
N GLY A 29 -2.68 30.81 12.91
CA GLY A 29 -3.71 31.41 12.08
C GLY A 29 -4.25 30.51 10.94
N LEU A 30 -3.39 29.69 10.31
CA LEU A 30 -3.83 28.77 9.24
C LEU A 30 -4.86 27.77 9.74
N VAL A 31 -4.55 27.08 10.85
CA VAL A 31 -5.44 26.06 11.42
C VAL A 31 -6.70 26.71 11.97
N LEU A 32 -6.56 27.79 12.75
CA LEU A 32 -7.70 28.52 13.31
C LEU A 32 -8.61 29.13 12.23
N GLY A 33 -8.06 29.43 11.06
CA GLY A 33 -8.79 29.92 9.89
C GLY A 33 -9.86 28.94 9.40
N TYR A 34 -9.63 27.62 9.51
CA TYR A 34 -10.66 26.61 9.17
C TYR A 34 -11.90 26.67 10.07
N PHE A 35 -11.78 27.29 11.24
CA PHE A 35 -12.83 27.41 12.25
C PHE A 35 -13.53 28.78 12.26
N GLY A 36 -13.21 29.64 11.29
CA GLY A 36 -13.88 30.93 11.06
C GLY A 36 -13.56 32.01 12.11
N LYS A 37 -14.42 33.04 12.19
CA LYS A 37 -14.19 34.25 13.01
C LYS A 37 -14.02 33.99 14.52
N LYS A 38 -14.52 32.86 15.04
CA LYS A 38 -14.37 32.42 16.44
C LYS A 38 -13.43 31.20 16.54
N GLY A 39 -12.34 31.23 15.77
CA GLY A 39 -11.48 30.07 15.54
C GLY A 39 -11.03 29.35 16.80
N PHE A 40 -10.60 30.09 17.83
CA PHE A 40 -10.15 29.53 19.12
C PHE A 40 -11.22 28.68 19.81
N ASN A 41 -12.43 29.23 20.01
CA ASN A 41 -13.50 28.54 20.75
C ASN A 41 -14.02 27.34 19.97
N SER A 42 -14.17 27.47 18.65
CA SER A 42 -14.61 26.39 17.77
C SER A 42 -13.57 25.26 17.70
N TYR A 43 -12.29 25.60 17.62
CA TYR A 43 -11.19 24.62 17.66
C TYR A 43 -11.13 23.90 19.01
N ARG A 44 -11.20 24.65 20.12
CA ARG A 44 -11.24 24.09 21.48
C ARG A 44 -12.36 23.05 21.59
N LYS A 45 -13.57 23.45 21.21
CA LYS A 45 -14.74 22.58 21.22
C LYS A 45 -14.53 21.31 20.38
N PHE A 46 -14.03 21.46 19.16
CA PHE A 46 -13.74 20.33 18.27
C PHE A 46 -12.77 19.31 18.87
N VAL A 47 -11.68 19.77 19.51
CA VAL A 47 -10.70 18.87 20.13
C VAL A 47 -11.26 18.24 21.41
N GLU A 48 -11.90 19.03 22.27
CA GLU A 48 -12.37 18.57 23.58
C GLU A 48 -13.58 17.62 23.47
N GLU A 49 -14.44 17.78 22.47
CA GLU A 49 -15.59 16.88 22.21
C GLU A 49 -15.17 15.43 21.95
N LEU A 50 -13.93 15.19 21.50
CA LEU A 50 -13.43 13.87 21.12
C LEU A 50 -12.54 13.21 22.19
N ILE A 51 -12.25 13.87 23.32
CA ILE A 51 -11.33 13.33 24.35
C ILE A 51 -11.84 12.01 24.97
N GLU A 52 -13.15 11.87 25.11
CA GLU A 52 -13.80 10.71 25.74
C GLU A 52 -14.61 9.86 24.76
N GLN A 53 -14.52 10.15 23.46
CA GLN A 53 -15.24 9.41 22.43
C GLN A 53 -14.29 8.46 21.70
N GLU A 54 -14.72 7.20 21.53
CA GLU A 54 -14.11 6.34 20.53
C GLU A 54 -14.59 6.80 19.15
N TYR A 55 -13.64 7.20 18.31
CA TYR A 55 -13.88 7.53 16.91
C TYR A 55 -12.99 6.68 16.02
N GLU A 56 -13.39 6.52 14.76
CA GLU A 56 -12.62 5.73 13.80
C GLU A 56 -11.23 6.35 13.63
N ASN A 57 -10.21 5.54 13.92
CA ASN A 57 -8.84 5.96 13.69
C ASN A 57 -8.61 6.08 12.17
N PRO A 58 -8.34 7.27 11.62
CA PRO A 58 -8.10 7.43 10.19
C PRO A 58 -6.90 6.60 9.71
N GLN A 59 -6.00 6.19 10.61
CA GLN A 59 -4.89 5.29 10.27
C GLN A 59 -5.35 3.92 9.79
N ASN A 60 -6.57 3.49 10.13
CA ASN A 60 -7.17 2.25 9.63
C ASN A 60 -7.40 2.29 8.10
N CYS A 61 -7.53 3.49 7.53
CA CYS A 61 -7.69 3.70 6.10
C CYS A 61 -6.36 3.94 5.36
N VAL A 62 -5.22 3.75 6.03
CA VAL A 62 -3.90 3.95 5.42
C VAL A 62 -3.53 2.75 4.57
N ILE A 63 -3.37 2.97 3.27
CA ILE A 63 -2.89 1.97 2.32
C ILE A 63 -1.36 1.93 2.36
N ALA A 64 -0.81 0.72 2.45
CA ALA A 64 0.62 0.44 2.47
C ALA A 64 1.40 1.20 3.54
N ALA A 65 0.77 1.54 4.67
CA ALA A 65 1.34 2.37 5.74
C ALA A 65 1.87 3.75 5.28
N THR A 66 1.41 4.24 4.12
CA THR A 66 2.01 5.41 3.46
C THR A 66 0.97 6.42 2.99
N ILE A 67 -0.16 5.98 2.42
CA ILE A 67 -1.16 6.88 1.83
C ILE A 67 -2.48 6.75 2.59
N LEU A 68 -3.01 7.86 3.09
CA LEU A 68 -4.36 7.97 3.62
C LEU A 68 -5.28 8.63 2.59
N GLY A 69 -6.32 7.92 2.16
CA GLY A 69 -7.31 8.46 1.23
C GLY A 69 -8.25 7.38 0.71
N ASN A 70 -9.23 7.78 -0.10
CA ASN A 70 -10.13 6.85 -0.77
C ASN A 70 -9.39 6.09 -1.89
N GLU A 71 -10.01 5.02 -2.41
CA GLU A 71 -9.40 4.17 -3.44
C GLU A 71 -8.98 4.95 -4.69
N GLU A 72 -9.81 5.89 -5.14
CA GLU A 72 -9.54 6.72 -6.31
C GLU A 72 -8.30 7.60 -6.10
N PHE A 73 -8.20 8.27 -4.95
CA PHE A 73 -7.04 9.09 -4.60
C PHE A 73 -5.77 8.26 -4.54
N VAL A 74 -5.83 7.07 -3.93
CA VAL A 74 -4.68 6.17 -3.84
C VAL A 74 -4.24 5.72 -5.23
N GLN A 75 -5.18 5.37 -6.11
CA GLN A 75 -4.87 5.02 -7.50
C GLN A 75 -4.22 6.20 -8.25
N GLN A 76 -4.76 7.42 -8.11
CA GLN A 76 -4.21 8.61 -8.75
C GLN A 76 -2.79 8.91 -8.28
N ILE A 77 -2.53 8.87 -6.96
CA ILE A 77 -1.19 9.10 -6.41
C ILE A 77 -0.22 8.02 -6.86
N THR A 78 -0.66 6.76 -6.87
CA THR A 78 0.15 5.63 -7.33
C THR A 78 0.51 5.76 -8.81
N ALA A 79 -0.47 6.02 -9.68
CA ALA A 79 -0.23 6.17 -11.11
C ALA A 79 0.69 7.35 -11.43
N ARG A 80 0.53 8.48 -10.71
CA ARG A 80 1.29 9.70 -10.97
C ARG A 80 2.72 9.66 -10.45
N HIS A 81 2.95 9.02 -9.30
CA HIS A 81 4.21 9.16 -8.57
C HIS A 81 5.00 7.86 -8.42
N ILE A 82 4.37 6.71 -8.64
CA ILE A 82 4.91 5.37 -8.35
C ILE A 82 5.03 4.51 -9.61
N ASP A 83 4.00 4.48 -10.46
CA ASP A 83 4.05 3.68 -11.70
C ASP A 83 5.12 4.22 -12.66
N GLY A 84 5.96 3.31 -13.17
CA GLY A 84 7.03 3.62 -14.12
C GLY A 84 8.35 4.09 -13.50
N LYS A 85 8.43 4.28 -12.18
CA LYS A 85 9.72 4.44 -11.49
C LYS A 85 10.28 3.06 -11.17
N ASP A 86 11.56 2.86 -11.50
CA ASP A 86 12.26 1.62 -11.20
C ASP A 86 12.08 1.24 -9.74
N LYS A 87 11.97 -0.08 -9.51
CA LYS A 87 11.82 -0.69 -8.19
C LYS A 87 13.11 -0.51 -7.40
N ASP A 88 13.37 0.72 -7.00
CA ASP A 88 14.54 1.05 -6.21
C ASP A 88 14.49 0.21 -4.94
N ARG A 89 15.60 -0.47 -4.69
CA ARG A 89 15.70 -1.48 -3.64
C ARG A 89 15.49 -0.84 -2.26
N ASP A 90 15.70 0.46 -2.17
CA ASP A 90 15.62 1.30 -0.97
C ASP A 90 14.22 1.89 -0.72
N LEU A 91 13.22 1.60 -1.57
CA LEU A 91 11.84 2.08 -1.39
C LEU A 91 10.81 0.93 -1.23
N PRO A 92 10.73 0.29 -0.05
CA PRO A 92 9.78 -0.80 0.23
C PRO A 92 8.30 -0.37 0.14
N ALA A 93 7.98 0.88 0.46
CA ALA A 93 6.61 1.39 0.41
C ALA A 93 6.03 1.40 -1.01
N VAL A 94 6.88 1.72 -2.00
CA VAL A 94 6.54 1.69 -3.44
C VAL A 94 6.17 0.26 -3.89
N LYS A 95 6.80 -0.77 -3.29
CA LYS A 95 6.44 -2.16 -3.54
C LYS A 95 5.01 -2.47 -3.12
N ASN A 96 4.55 -1.94 -1.99
CA ASN A 96 3.21 -2.21 -1.46
C ASN A 96 2.12 -1.36 -2.14
N LEU A 97 2.50 -0.24 -2.76
CA LEU A 97 1.60 0.67 -3.47
C LEU A 97 1.43 0.31 -4.95
N ALA A 98 2.40 -0.40 -5.55
CA ALA A 98 2.29 -0.87 -6.93
C ALA A 98 1.01 -1.70 -7.12
N ASN A 99 0.31 -1.48 -8.23
CA ASN A 99 -0.93 -2.15 -8.60
C ASN A 99 -0.68 -3.67 -8.77
N ARG A 100 -0.82 -4.44 -7.69
CA ARG A 100 -0.51 -5.88 -7.65
C ARG A 100 -1.78 -6.70 -7.85
N PRO A 101 -1.83 -7.60 -8.83
CA PRO A 101 -2.97 -8.50 -9.01
C PRO A 101 -3.06 -9.50 -7.85
N SER A 102 -4.29 -9.82 -7.42
CA SER A 102 -4.54 -10.86 -6.41
C SER A 102 -4.06 -12.23 -6.89
N LEU A 103 -3.78 -13.14 -5.95
CA LEU A 103 -3.39 -14.52 -6.27
C LEU A 103 -4.42 -15.19 -7.19
N ASP A 104 -5.72 -15.01 -6.93
CA ASP A 104 -6.79 -15.58 -7.74
C ASP A 104 -6.80 -15.01 -9.16
N ARG A 105 -6.64 -13.69 -9.32
CA ARG A 105 -6.60 -13.05 -10.64
C ARG A 105 -5.41 -13.56 -11.45
N ILE A 106 -4.25 -13.72 -10.81
CA ILE A 106 -3.06 -14.30 -11.45
C ILE A 106 -3.36 -15.74 -11.91
N ILE A 107 -3.84 -16.59 -11.00
CA ILE A 107 -4.10 -18.01 -11.27
C ILE A 107 -5.08 -18.18 -12.44
N GLN A 108 -6.20 -17.46 -12.41
CA GLN A 108 -7.20 -17.50 -13.48
C GLN A 108 -6.63 -17.06 -14.83
N THR A 109 -5.85 -15.97 -14.84
CA THR A 109 -5.26 -15.44 -16.07
C THR A 109 -4.24 -16.42 -16.68
N VAL A 110 -3.39 -17.01 -15.84
CA VAL A 110 -2.39 -18.00 -16.26
C VAL A 110 -3.07 -19.27 -16.79
N GLN A 111 -4.06 -19.80 -16.07
CA GLN A 111 -4.79 -21.01 -16.47
C GLN A 111 -5.56 -20.84 -17.79
N ARG A 112 -5.99 -19.61 -18.11
CA ARG A 112 -6.64 -19.30 -19.38
C ARG A 112 -5.67 -19.25 -20.57
N ILE A 113 -4.40 -18.93 -20.33
CA ILE A 113 -3.40 -18.74 -21.41
C ILE A 113 -2.54 -20.00 -21.61
N ILE A 114 -2.28 -20.75 -20.54
CA ILE A 114 -1.46 -21.95 -20.56
C ILE A 114 -2.35 -23.16 -20.26
N ASP A 115 -2.72 -23.89 -21.31
CA ASP A 115 -3.61 -25.06 -21.23
C ASP A 115 -2.93 -26.31 -20.60
N ASN A 116 -1.59 -26.32 -20.53
CA ASN A 116 -0.87 -27.43 -19.92
C ASN A 116 -0.81 -27.27 -18.39
N ASP A 117 -1.55 -28.11 -17.65
CA ASP A 117 -1.64 -28.06 -16.18
C ASP A 117 -0.29 -28.00 -15.45
N LYS A 118 0.70 -28.80 -15.89
CA LYS A 118 2.02 -28.83 -15.24
C LYS A 118 2.80 -27.54 -15.47
N LEU A 119 2.70 -26.95 -16.66
CA LEU A 119 3.33 -25.67 -16.99
C LEU A 119 2.59 -24.51 -16.34
N SER A 120 1.25 -24.55 -16.36
CA SER A 120 0.36 -23.58 -15.74
C SER A 120 0.62 -23.46 -14.23
N GLY A 121 0.75 -24.59 -13.52
CA GLY A 121 1.11 -24.58 -12.10
C GLY A 121 2.46 -23.88 -11.82
N LYS A 122 3.49 -24.15 -12.62
CA LYS A 122 4.80 -23.49 -12.49
C LYS A 122 4.72 -22.00 -12.80
N ALA A 123 3.97 -21.62 -13.83
CA ALA A 123 3.75 -20.24 -14.22
C ALA A 123 2.98 -19.47 -13.12
N CYS A 124 1.92 -20.06 -12.57
CA CYS A 124 1.17 -19.50 -11.45
C CYS A 124 2.07 -19.20 -10.25
N ILE A 125 2.91 -20.16 -9.84
CA ILE A 125 3.86 -19.97 -8.75
C ILE A 125 4.84 -18.83 -9.08
N TYR A 126 5.37 -18.76 -10.31
CA TYR A 126 6.26 -17.69 -10.74
C TYR A 126 5.59 -16.31 -10.68
N PHE A 127 4.38 -16.15 -11.25
CA PHE A 127 3.70 -14.86 -11.29
C PHE A 127 3.24 -14.42 -9.90
N CYS A 128 2.73 -15.34 -9.08
CA CYS A 128 2.40 -15.06 -7.68
C CYS A 128 3.64 -14.60 -6.91
N HIS A 129 4.76 -15.34 -7.02
CA HIS A 129 6.00 -14.98 -6.33
C HIS A 129 6.54 -13.61 -6.76
N LYS A 130 6.45 -13.27 -8.06
CA LYS A 130 7.09 -12.06 -8.60
C LYS A 130 6.21 -10.81 -8.55
N PHE A 131 4.89 -10.95 -8.61
CA PHE A 131 3.98 -9.84 -8.87
C PHE A 131 2.80 -9.69 -7.90
N SER A 132 2.45 -10.70 -7.08
CA SER A 132 1.28 -10.55 -6.17
C SER A 132 1.60 -9.79 -4.89
N GLY A 133 2.85 -9.80 -4.45
CA GLY A 133 3.24 -9.24 -3.14
C GLY A 133 2.92 -10.11 -1.94
N ALA A 134 2.34 -11.29 -2.15
CA ALA A 134 2.06 -12.25 -1.09
C ALA A 134 3.35 -12.82 -0.48
N ARG A 135 3.27 -13.22 0.80
CA ARG A 135 4.38 -13.90 1.48
C ARG A 135 4.60 -15.28 0.86
N LEU A 136 5.84 -15.77 0.89
CA LEU A 136 6.17 -17.13 0.41
C LEU A 136 5.33 -18.20 1.09
N LYS A 137 5.02 -18.03 2.38
CA LYS A 137 4.12 -18.90 3.15
C LYS A 137 2.70 -18.95 2.59
N GLU A 138 2.15 -17.79 2.22
CA GLU A 138 0.79 -17.68 1.67
C GLU A 138 0.71 -18.34 0.29
N ILE A 139 1.71 -18.11 -0.56
CA ILE A 139 1.83 -18.77 -1.86
C ILE A 139 2.00 -20.28 -1.65
N GLY A 140 2.89 -20.69 -0.75
CA GLY A 140 3.11 -22.09 -0.42
C GLY A 140 1.84 -22.81 0.02
N ASN A 141 1.09 -22.23 0.96
CA ASN A 141 -0.20 -22.73 1.40
C ASN A 141 -1.20 -22.86 0.25
N ARG A 142 -1.23 -21.87 -0.66
CA ARG A 142 -2.15 -21.88 -1.81
C ARG A 142 -1.86 -23.01 -2.81
N PHE A 143 -0.59 -23.39 -2.97
CA PHE A 143 -0.18 -24.46 -3.89
C PHE A 143 0.15 -25.78 -3.20
N GLY A 144 -0.01 -25.89 -1.87
CA GLY A 144 0.31 -27.07 -1.09
C GLY A 144 1.81 -27.41 -1.05
N ILE A 145 2.69 -26.40 -1.13
CA ILE A 145 4.15 -26.56 -1.17
C ILE A 145 4.85 -25.72 -0.11
N GLY A 146 6.07 -26.10 0.27
CA GLY A 146 6.89 -25.33 1.21
C GLY A 146 7.43 -24.02 0.62
N GLU A 147 7.78 -23.06 1.49
CA GLU A 147 8.29 -21.74 1.10
C GLU A 147 9.54 -21.82 0.19
N SER A 148 10.48 -22.71 0.51
CA SER A 148 11.67 -22.95 -0.31
C SER A 148 11.33 -23.50 -1.70
N ALA A 149 10.25 -24.29 -1.80
CA ALA A 149 9.79 -24.85 -3.08
C ALA A 149 9.20 -23.76 -3.98
N VAL A 150 8.50 -22.75 -3.42
CA VAL A 150 8.02 -21.57 -4.17
C VAL A 150 9.19 -20.86 -4.86
N SER A 151 10.25 -20.57 -4.11
CA SER A 151 11.44 -19.89 -4.62
C SER A 151 12.14 -20.70 -5.72
N GLN A 152 12.32 -22.01 -5.51
CA GLN A 152 12.95 -22.90 -6.50
C GLN A 152 12.10 -23.08 -7.76
N ALA A 153 10.78 -23.26 -7.62
CA ALA A 153 9.87 -23.40 -8.75
C ALA A 153 9.85 -22.13 -9.62
N SER A 154 9.80 -20.95 -8.99
CA SER A 154 9.90 -19.67 -9.66
C SER A 154 11.23 -19.52 -10.43
N ARG A 155 12.37 -19.87 -9.81
CA ARG A 155 13.69 -19.83 -10.48
C ARG A 155 13.75 -20.76 -11.69
N ARG A 156 13.29 -22.00 -11.55
CA ARG A 156 13.27 -23.00 -12.63
C ARG A 156 12.36 -22.60 -13.78
N PHE A 157 11.24 -21.93 -13.49
CA PHE A 157 10.34 -21.44 -14.52
C PHE A 157 11.01 -20.38 -15.42
N VAL A 158 11.83 -19.49 -14.84
CA VAL A 158 12.59 -18.51 -15.64
C VAL A 158 13.51 -19.20 -16.64
N SER A 159 14.23 -20.25 -16.24
CA SER A 159 15.08 -21.02 -17.16
C SER A 159 14.26 -21.67 -18.29
N LEU A 160 13.09 -22.25 -17.98
CA LEU A 160 12.22 -22.84 -19.01
C LEU A 160 11.75 -21.81 -20.04
N VAL A 161 11.48 -20.57 -19.61
CA VAL A 161 11.06 -19.48 -20.49
C VAL A 161 12.19 -19.01 -21.41
N GLN A 162 13.46 -19.13 -20.99
CA GLN A 162 14.61 -18.77 -21.83
C GLN A 162 14.80 -19.75 -23.00
N ASP A 163 14.49 -21.03 -22.77
CA ASP A 163 14.70 -22.10 -23.75
C ASP A 163 13.50 -22.28 -24.71
N ASP A 164 12.31 -21.75 -24.37
CA ASP A 164 11.06 -21.94 -25.12
C ASP A 164 10.45 -20.60 -25.59
N LYS A 165 10.49 -20.38 -26.91
CA LYS A 165 9.94 -19.17 -27.55
C LYS A 165 8.43 -19.03 -27.42
N GLU A 166 7.68 -20.13 -27.45
CA GLU A 166 6.22 -20.09 -27.33
C GLU A 166 5.82 -19.77 -25.89
N LEU A 167 6.52 -20.37 -24.91
CA LEU A 167 6.32 -20.05 -23.51
C LEU A 167 6.65 -18.58 -23.19
N SER A 168 7.69 -18.03 -23.82
CA SER A 168 8.04 -16.61 -23.71
C SER A 168 6.93 -15.68 -24.22
N LYS A 169 6.32 -15.99 -25.37
CA LYS A 169 5.15 -15.25 -25.88
C LYS A 169 3.96 -15.33 -24.92
N ALA A 170 3.68 -16.52 -24.37
CA ALA A 170 2.62 -16.70 -23.39
C ALA A 170 2.84 -15.85 -22.12
N VAL A 171 4.08 -15.79 -21.63
CA VAL A 171 4.47 -14.94 -20.49
C VAL A 171 4.24 -13.47 -20.77
N GLU A 172 4.62 -12.97 -21.96
CA GLU A 172 4.37 -11.57 -22.33
C GLU A 172 2.87 -11.26 -22.44
N LYS A 173 2.07 -12.20 -22.97
CA LYS A 173 0.61 -12.07 -23.00
C LYS A 173 0.01 -11.97 -21.59
N ILE A 174 0.43 -12.84 -20.67
CA ILE A 174 -0.02 -12.81 -19.27
C ILE A 174 0.35 -11.46 -18.61
N LYS A 175 1.58 -10.97 -18.84
CA LYS A 175 2.00 -9.65 -18.33
C LYS A 175 1.09 -8.54 -18.85
N SER A 176 0.77 -8.55 -20.15
CA SER A 176 -0.13 -7.56 -20.75
C SER A 176 -1.53 -7.59 -20.14
N GLU A 177 -2.13 -8.77 -19.95
CA GLU A 177 -3.50 -8.89 -19.40
C GLU A 177 -3.58 -8.51 -17.91
N LEU A 178 -2.48 -8.68 -17.18
CA LEU A 178 -2.37 -8.30 -15.77
C LEU A 178 -1.89 -6.85 -15.59
N ASN A 179 -1.69 -6.08 -16.66
CA ASN A 179 -1.09 -4.73 -16.65
C ASN A 179 0.25 -4.69 -15.89
N LEU A 180 1.03 -5.77 -15.98
CA LEU A 180 2.34 -5.87 -15.35
C LEU A 180 3.36 -5.24 -16.30
N SER A 181 3.90 -4.08 -15.89
CA SER A 181 4.96 -3.40 -16.62
C SER A 181 6.20 -4.29 -16.76
N ARG A 182 6.85 -4.21 -17.94
CA ARG A 182 8.16 -4.84 -18.19
C ARG A 182 9.15 -4.31 -17.15
N VAL A 183 9.52 -5.18 -16.23
CA VAL A 183 10.72 -5.03 -15.39
C VAL A 183 11.94 -5.18 -16.28
#